data_AF-A0A9E8N030-F1
#
_entry.id   AF-A0A9E8N030-F1
#
_cell.length_a   1.000
_cell.length_b   1.000
_cell.length_c   1.000
_cell.angle_alpha   90.00
_cell.angle_beta   90.00
_cell.angle_gamma   90.00
#
_symmetry.space_group_name_H-M   'P 1'
#
loop_
_entity.id
_entity.type
_entity.pdbx_description
1 polymer ?
#
loop_
_entity_poly.entity_id
_entity_poly.type
_entity_poly.pdbx_seq_one_letter_code
_entity_poly.pdbx_strand_id
1 'polypeptide(L)'
;MNCIEYQELISGYLDDGLSKKELKVLLFHLEGCQCCKKNLTDLILQKEKLLSLQAIPSGPIPDLNFAQRIIEKITQEDHDPTTKKYSFNLSQFINWLFFPIKNPFYAVVFSFLILIGVLTGVFLENFHTHHEPKKLLSVYELQVKKPLQGAAQLASLEDEKKAIVFHHVASSSIETLANEPCLLKYTAYTASTDHQ
;
A
#
# COMPACT_ATOMS: atom_id res chain seq x y z
N MET A 1 -14.93 -2.08 17.47
CA MET A 1 -13.88 -2.68 16.63
C MET A 1 -12.91 -1.58 16.22
N ASN A 2 -11.62 -1.87 16.33
CA ASN A 2 -10.56 -0.93 15.97
C ASN A 2 -10.36 -0.95 14.44
N CYS A 3 -9.86 0.14 13.85
CA CYS A 3 -9.63 0.21 12.39
C CYS A 3 -8.68 -0.90 11.90
N ILE A 4 -7.81 -1.41 12.78
CA ILE A 4 -6.85 -2.49 12.49
C ILE A 4 -7.56 -3.80 12.11
N GLU A 5 -8.61 -4.18 12.84
CA GLU A 5 -9.37 -5.41 12.57
C GLU A 5 -10.05 -5.36 11.20
N TYR A 6 -10.47 -4.17 10.78
CA TYR A 6 -11.05 -3.96 9.46
C TYR A 6 -10.02 -3.94 8.33
N GLN A 7 -8.73 -3.81 8.60
CA GLN A 7 -7.71 -3.92 7.55
C GLN A 7 -7.64 -5.35 6.99
N GLU A 8 -7.75 -6.36 7.85
CA GLU A 8 -7.81 -7.76 7.41
C GLU A 8 -9.08 -8.03 6.58
N LEU A 9 -10.21 -7.47 7.01
CA LEU A 9 -11.46 -7.57 6.25
C LEU A 9 -11.37 -6.85 4.90
N ILE A 10 -10.70 -5.69 4.82
CA ILE A 10 -10.45 -4.98 3.56
C ILE A 10 -9.63 -5.85 2.61
N SER A 11 -8.58 -6.52 3.08
CA SER A 11 -7.80 -7.46 2.24
C SER A 11 -8.68 -8.60 1.74
N GLY A 12 -9.44 -9.24 2.63
CA GLY A 12 -10.38 -10.31 2.24
C GLY A 12 -11.47 -9.83 1.26
N TYR A 13 -11.88 -8.56 1.36
CA TYR A 13 -12.84 -7.96 0.42
C TYR A 13 -12.24 -7.82 -0.98
N LEU A 14 -10.97 -7.42 -1.09
CA LEU A 14 -10.29 -7.25 -2.38
C LEU A 14 -10.10 -8.58 -3.12
N ASP A 15 -10.04 -9.68 -2.40
CA ASP A 15 -9.85 -11.04 -2.95
C ASP A 15 -11.16 -11.82 -3.09
N ASP A 16 -12.33 -11.17 -2.92
CA ASP A 16 -13.66 -11.80 -2.92
C ASP A 16 -13.80 -12.95 -1.90
N GLY A 17 -12.99 -12.93 -0.83
CA GLY A 17 -12.88 -13.99 0.17
C GLY A 17 -13.77 -13.83 1.42
N LEU A 18 -14.51 -12.73 1.53
CA LEU A 18 -15.35 -12.47 2.71
C LEU A 18 -16.66 -13.28 2.69
N SER A 19 -17.07 -13.76 3.87
CA SER A 19 -18.43 -14.25 4.07
C SER A 19 -19.44 -13.10 4.01
N LYS A 20 -20.70 -13.41 3.71
CA LYS A 20 -21.80 -12.42 3.68
C LYS A 20 -21.96 -11.64 5.00
N LYS A 21 -21.61 -12.27 6.14
CA LYS A 21 -21.69 -11.63 7.47
C LYS A 21 -20.58 -10.61 7.64
N GLU A 22 -19.35 -10.98 7.31
CA GLU A 22 -18.18 -10.08 7.40
C GLU A 22 -18.29 -8.91 6.44
N LEU A 23 -18.79 -9.15 5.22
CA LEU A 23 -19.03 -8.09 4.25
C LEU A 23 -19.99 -7.02 4.79
N LYS A 24 -21.10 -7.43 5.42
CA LYS A 24 -22.05 -6.49 6.05
C LYS A 24 -21.39 -5.66 7.15
N VAL A 25 -20.58 -6.31 8.00
CA VAL A 25 -19.86 -5.64 9.09
C VAL A 25 -18.84 -4.64 8.55
N LEU A 26 -18.09 -5.00 7.51
CA LEU A 26 -17.16 -4.11 6.84
C LEU A 26 -17.86 -2.91 6.21
N LEU A 27 -18.94 -3.12 5.47
CA LEU A 27 -19.70 -2.03 4.82
C LEU A 27 -20.25 -1.04 5.84
N PHE A 28 -20.83 -1.53 6.94
CA PHE A 28 -21.31 -0.67 8.03
C PHE A 28 -20.18 0.18 8.64
N HIS A 29 -18.98 -0.38 8.78
CA HIS A 29 -17.82 0.40 9.25
C HIS A 29 -17.36 1.45 8.24
N LEU A 30 -17.35 1.12 6.94
CA LEU A 30 -16.93 2.02 5.87
C LEU A 30 -17.88 3.22 5.70
N GLU A 31 -19.15 3.09 6.08
CA GLU A 31 -20.10 4.20 6.14
C GLU A 31 -19.69 5.26 7.18
N GLY A 32 -19.13 4.83 8.32
CA GLY A 32 -18.76 5.71 9.44
C GLY A 32 -17.28 6.10 9.51
N CYS A 33 -16.38 5.35 8.86
CA CYS A 33 -14.93 5.52 9.02
C CYS A 33 -14.23 5.99 7.75
N GLN A 34 -13.91 7.29 7.69
CA GLN A 34 -13.21 7.89 6.56
C GLN A 34 -11.79 7.33 6.35
N CYS A 35 -11.10 6.92 7.43
CA CYS A 35 -9.76 6.35 7.35
C CYS A 35 -9.76 5.02 6.57
N CYS A 36 -10.63 4.09 6.95
CA CYS A 36 -10.77 2.80 6.28
C CYS A 36 -11.29 2.94 4.85
N LYS A 37 -12.18 3.90 4.59
CA LYS A 37 -12.65 4.22 3.24
C LYS A 37 -11.53 4.70 2.33
N LYS A 38 -10.66 5.58 2.83
CA LYS A 38 -9.47 6.03 2.09
C LYS A 38 -8.53 4.85 1.81
N ASN A 39 -8.23 4.05 2.83
CA ASN A 39 -7.38 2.88 2.70
C ASN A 39 -7.89 1.89 1.63
N LEU A 40 -9.20 1.60 1.64
CA LEU A 40 -9.82 0.74 0.62
C LEU A 40 -9.65 1.34 -0.78
N THR A 41 -9.89 2.64 -0.94
CA THR A 41 -9.75 3.32 -2.25
C THR A 41 -8.31 3.27 -2.75
N ASP A 42 -7.34 3.51 -1.87
CA ASP A 42 -5.90 3.45 -2.20
C ASP A 42 -5.50 2.04 -2.67
N LEU A 43 -5.98 1.00 -1.99
CA LEU A 43 -5.71 -0.40 -2.35
C LEU A 43 -6.38 -0.82 -3.66
N ILE A 44 -7.62 -0.38 -3.92
CA ILE A 44 -8.30 -0.62 -5.20
C ILE A 44 -7.49 0.00 -6.35
N LEU A 45 -7.04 1.24 -6.20
CA LEU A 45 -6.22 1.92 -7.20
C LEU A 45 -4.90 1.19 -7.47
N GLN A 46 -4.26 0.65 -6.42
CA GLN A 46 -3.08 -0.18 -6.58
C GLN A 46 -3.37 -1.49 -7.32
N LYS A 47 -4.49 -2.16 -7.00
CA LYS A 47 -4.92 -3.38 -7.69
C LYS A 47 -5.16 -3.12 -9.17
N GLU A 48 -5.86 -2.04 -9.51
CA GLU A 48 -6.09 -1.63 -10.91
C GLU A 48 -4.78 -1.36 -11.66
N LYS A 49 -3.84 -0.67 -11.00
CA LYS A 49 -2.50 -0.44 -11.57
C LYS A 49 -1.77 -1.75 -11.84
N LEU A 50 -1.83 -2.74 -10.93
CA LEU A 50 -1.22 -4.05 -11.14
C LEU A 50 -1.90 -4.83 -12.27
N LEU A 51 -3.23 -4.78 -12.36
CA LEU A 51 -3.97 -5.40 -13.46
C LEU A 51 -3.59 -4.79 -14.82
N SER A 52 -3.35 -3.47 -14.86
CA SER A 52 -2.88 -2.81 -16.08
C SER A 52 -1.48 -3.28 -16.51
N LEU A 53 -0.63 -3.65 -15.56
CA LEU A 53 0.68 -4.26 -15.85
C LEU A 53 0.54 -5.72 -16.27
N GLN A 54 -0.45 -6.44 -15.74
CA GLN A 54 -0.71 -7.82 -16.12
C GLN A 54 -1.32 -7.93 -17.53
N ALA A 55 -1.97 -6.86 -18.01
CA ALA A 55 -2.43 -6.74 -19.40
C ALA A 55 -1.27 -6.58 -20.40
N ILE A 56 -0.01 -6.44 -19.93
CA ILE A 56 1.15 -6.56 -20.80
C ILE A 56 1.20 -8.02 -21.28
N PRO A 57 1.16 -8.26 -22.60
CA PRO A 57 1.17 -9.61 -23.12
C PRO A 57 2.36 -10.37 -22.54
N SER A 58 2.07 -11.51 -21.92
CA SER A 58 3.09 -12.44 -21.44
C SER A 58 4.08 -12.62 -22.58
N GLY A 59 5.32 -12.18 -22.35
CA GLY A 59 6.39 -12.35 -23.32
C GLY A 59 6.57 -13.82 -23.68
N PRO A 60 7.34 -14.14 -24.73
CA PRO A 60 7.60 -15.52 -25.10
C PRO A 60 8.07 -16.30 -23.87
N ILE A 61 7.46 -17.46 -23.64
CA ILE A 61 7.85 -18.35 -22.55
C ILE A 61 9.35 -18.66 -22.75
N PRO A 62 10.21 -18.34 -21.77
CA PRO A 62 11.64 -18.60 -21.91
C PRO A 62 11.86 -20.11 -22.08
N ASP A 63 12.82 -20.50 -22.91
CA ASP A 63 13.14 -21.92 -23.08
C ASP A 63 13.66 -22.56 -21.78
N LEU A 64 13.59 -23.89 -21.72
CA LEU A 64 13.96 -24.70 -20.55
C LEU A 64 15.39 -24.41 -20.04
N ASN A 65 16.29 -23.96 -20.93
CA ASN A 65 17.68 -23.69 -20.64
C ASN A 65 17.96 -22.19 -20.40
N PHE A 66 16.92 -21.35 -20.36
CA PHE A 66 17.09 -19.91 -20.12
C PHE A 66 17.79 -19.65 -18.79
N ALA A 67 17.29 -20.23 -17.71
CA ALA A 67 17.88 -20.07 -16.38
C ALA A 67 19.34 -20.53 -16.36
N GLN A 68 19.65 -21.67 -16.98
CA GLN A 68 21.01 -22.19 -17.07
C GLN A 68 21.94 -21.23 -17.85
N ARG A 69 21.49 -20.69 -18.99
CA ARG A 69 22.28 -19.73 -19.77
C ARG A 69 22.49 -18.41 -19.04
N ILE A 70 21.49 -17.93 -18.28
CA ILE A 70 21.64 -16.73 -17.45
C ILE A 70 22.66 -16.97 -16.35
N ILE A 71 22.58 -18.10 -15.64
CA ILE A 71 23.55 -18.46 -14.59
C ILE A 71 24.96 -18.61 -15.19
N GLU A 72 25.09 -19.30 -16.32
CA GLU A 72 26.38 -19.47 -17.00
C GLU A 72 26.96 -18.12 -17.43
N LYS A 73 26.13 -17.21 -17.95
CA LYS A 73 26.56 -15.87 -18.36
C LYS A 73 26.97 -15.00 -17.17
N ILE A 74 26.23 -15.03 -16.06
CA ILE A 74 26.60 -14.33 -14.81
C ILE A 74 27.92 -14.88 -14.28
N THR A 75 28.07 -16.21 -14.26
CA THR A 75 29.29 -16.87 -13.77
C THR A 75 30.49 -16.59 -14.69
N GLN A 76 30.27 -16.46 -16.00
CA GLN A 76 31.32 -16.07 -16.95
C GLN A 76 31.70 -14.59 -16.82
N GLU A 77 30.76 -13.68 -16.57
CA GLU A 77 31.05 -12.27 -16.30
C GLU A 77 31.85 -12.08 -14.99
N ASP A 78 31.57 -12.87 -13.95
CA ASP A 78 32.35 -12.90 -12.71
C ASP A 78 33.75 -13.53 -12.89
N HIS A 79 33.92 -14.39 -13.90
CA HIS A 79 35.19 -15.06 -14.21
C HIS A 79 35.99 -14.42 -15.33
N ASP A 80 35.49 -13.37 -16.00
CA ASP A 80 36.26 -12.66 -17.00
C ASP A 80 37.32 -11.78 -16.30
N PRO A 81 38.62 -12.14 -16.34
CA PRO A 81 39.66 -11.34 -15.70
C PRO A 81 39.86 -9.98 -16.39
N THR A 82 39.15 -9.71 -17.49
CA THR A 82 39.21 -8.45 -18.23
C THR A 82 38.19 -7.41 -17.77
N THR A 83 37.24 -7.76 -16.91
CA THR A 83 36.60 -6.72 -16.08
C THR A 83 37.68 -6.20 -15.15
N LYS A 84 38.29 -5.09 -15.59
CA LYS A 84 39.24 -4.32 -14.80
C LYS A 84 38.65 -4.20 -13.42
N LYS A 85 39.17 -4.99 -12.47
CA LYS A 85 39.05 -4.70 -11.05
C LYS A 85 39.34 -3.22 -10.99
N TYR A 86 38.31 -2.43 -10.72
CA TYR A 86 38.48 -1.06 -10.30
C TYR A 86 39.14 -1.21 -8.94
N SER A 87 40.44 -1.51 -8.96
CA SER A 87 41.30 -1.43 -7.82
C SER A 87 41.20 0.04 -7.50
N PHE A 88 40.30 0.33 -6.57
CA PHE A 88 40.22 1.61 -5.94
C PHE A 88 41.61 1.77 -5.33
N ASN A 89 42.48 2.43 -6.09
CA ASN A 89 43.89 2.39 -5.89
C ASN A 89 44.05 3.21 -4.62
N LEU A 90 44.10 2.53 -3.47
CA LEU A 90 44.00 3.16 -2.16
C LEU A 90 45.10 4.23 -2.02
N SER A 91 46.23 4.00 -2.68
CA SER A 91 47.29 4.99 -2.94
C SER A 91 46.80 6.26 -3.65
N GLN A 92 46.03 6.16 -4.73
CA GLN A 92 45.44 7.31 -5.42
C GLN A 92 44.33 7.99 -4.59
N PHE A 93 43.53 7.24 -3.84
CA PHE A 93 42.53 7.83 -2.94
C PHE A 93 43.20 8.57 -1.77
N ILE A 94 44.24 7.99 -1.18
CA ILE A 94 45.05 8.60 -0.12
C ILE A 94 45.78 9.85 -0.67
N ASN A 95 46.39 9.77 -1.85
CA ASN A 95 46.99 10.93 -2.50
C ASN A 95 45.97 12.00 -2.88
N TRP A 96 44.73 11.63 -3.21
CA TRP A 96 43.64 12.57 -3.45
C TRP A 96 43.16 13.24 -2.15
N LEU A 97 43.05 12.47 -1.06
CA LEU A 97 42.63 12.95 0.26
C LEU A 97 43.70 13.84 0.92
N PHE A 98 44.98 13.62 0.61
CA PHE A 98 46.10 14.47 1.04
C PHE A 98 46.55 15.52 0.01
N PHE A 99 45.99 15.52 -1.19
CA PHE A 99 46.18 16.60 -2.18
C PHE A 99 45.88 18.02 -1.65
N PRO A 100 44.86 18.25 -0.79
CA PRO A 100 44.59 19.58 -0.26
C PRO A 100 45.69 20.13 0.67
N ILE A 101 46.67 19.33 1.10
CA ILE A 101 47.75 19.80 1.99
C ILE A 101 48.73 20.74 1.26
N LYS A 102 48.87 20.63 -0.07
CA LYS A 102 49.87 21.41 -0.82
C LYS A 102 49.40 22.81 -1.22
N ASN A 103 48.11 23.11 -1.17
CA ASN A 103 47.57 24.39 -1.59
C ASN A 103 46.70 25.00 -0.48
N PRO A 104 47.07 26.16 0.09
CA PRO A 104 46.37 26.77 1.23
C PRO A 104 44.91 27.12 0.91
N PHE A 105 44.58 27.28 -0.37
CA PHE A 105 43.20 27.55 -0.81
C PHE A 105 42.25 26.39 -0.52
N TYR A 106 42.69 25.13 -0.66
CA TYR A 106 41.84 23.98 -0.37
C TYR A 106 41.61 23.77 1.12
N ALA A 107 42.56 24.16 1.98
CA ALA A 107 42.36 24.12 3.43
C ALA A 107 41.17 25.01 3.85
N VAL A 108 41.01 26.18 3.23
CA VAL A 108 39.87 27.08 3.47
C VAL A 108 38.56 26.42 3.03
N VAL A 109 38.53 25.82 1.84
CA VAL A 109 37.32 25.14 1.32
C VAL A 109 36.92 23.95 2.18
N PHE A 110 37.87 23.10 2.56
CA PHE A 110 37.59 21.94 3.43
C PHE A 110 37.17 22.37 4.84
N SER A 111 37.79 23.43 5.39
CA SER A 111 37.35 24.01 6.66
C SER A 111 35.89 24.50 6.58
N PHE A 112 35.51 25.14 5.47
CA PHE A 112 34.14 25.59 5.25
C PHE A 112 33.15 24.42 5.11
N LEU A 113 33.52 23.35 4.41
CA LEU A 113 32.68 22.16 4.28
C LEU A 113 32.48 21.43 5.62
N ILE A 114 33.54 21.33 6.44
CA ILE A 114 33.46 20.77 7.79
C ILE A 114 32.54 21.64 8.66
N LEU A 115 32.68 22.97 8.59
CA LEU A 115 31.81 23.91 9.32
C LEU A 115 30.34 23.73 8.92
N ILE A 116 30.05 23.62 7.62
CA ILE A 116 28.68 23.35 7.13
C ILE A 116 28.16 22.02 7.70
N GLY A 117 28.98 20.97 7.67
CA GLY A 117 28.59 19.65 8.19
C GLY A 117 28.30 19.65 9.69
N VAL A 118 29.08 20.39 10.48
CA VAL A 118 28.82 20.57 11.92
C VAL A 118 27.55 21.38 12.14
N LEU A 119 27.35 22.47 11.38
CA LEU A 119 26.14 23.28 11.47
C LEU A 119 24.87 22.50 11.09
N THR A 120 24.92 21.69 10.03
CA THR A 120 23.78 20.84 9.66
C THR A 120 23.53 19.73 10.68
N GLY A 121 24.57 19.15 11.27
CA GLY A 121 24.44 18.17 12.36
C GLY A 121 23.75 18.76 13.59
N VAL A 122 24.19 19.94 14.04
CA VAL A 122 23.57 20.67 15.16
C VAL A 122 22.12 21.05 14.84
N PHE A 123 21.84 21.50 13.61
CA PHE A 123 20.47 21.78 13.19
C PHE A 123 19.59 20.53 13.20
N LEU A 124 20.09 19.39 12.72
CA LEU A 124 19.36 18.13 12.71
C LEU A 124 19.05 17.65 14.13
N GLU A 125 20.04 17.73 15.02
CA GLU A 125 19.89 17.39 16.43
C GLU A 125 18.85 18.29 17.10
N ASN A 126 18.86 19.59 16.80
CA ASN A 126 17.88 20.54 17.31
C ASN A 126 16.46 20.31 16.76
N PHE A 127 16.33 19.81 15.53
CA PHE A 127 15.04 19.35 15.00
C PHE A 127 14.55 18.06 15.67
N HIS A 128 15.48 17.19 16.08
CA HIS A 128 15.13 15.92 16.74
C HIS A 128 14.71 16.12 18.21
N THR A 129 15.32 17.08 18.92
CA THR A 129 14.98 17.36 20.33
C THR A 129 13.64 18.09 20.52
N HIS A 130 13.14 18.78 19.49
CA HIS A 130 11.81 19.43 19.53
C HIS A 130 10.63 18.51 19.21
N HIS A 131 10.88 17.30 18.70
CA HIS A 131 9.87 16.27 18.68
C HIS A 131 9.90 15.54 20.01
N GLU A 132 8.94 15.83 20.90
CA GLU A 132 8.69 14.97 22.05
C GLU A 132 8.66 13.52 21.55
N PRO A 133 9.47 12.61 22.12
CA PRO A 133 9.38 11.22 21.77
C PRO A 133 7.98 10.79 22.17
N LYS A 134 7.10 10.57 21.17
CA LYS A 134 5.80 9.96 21.41
C LYS A 134 6.07 8.65 22.13
N LYS A 135 5.84 8.67 23.46
CA LYS A 135 6.06 7.56 24.36
C LYS A 135 5.23 6.41 23.81
N LEU A 136 5.89 5.45 23.17
CA LEU A 136 5.23 4.23 22.71
C LEU A 136 4.79 3.51 23.99
N LEU A 137 3.52 3.71 24.36
CA LEU A 137 2.86 2.97 25.41
C LEU A 137 3.03 1.50 25.08
N SER A 138 3.76 0.79 25.95
CA SER A 138 3.91 -0.65 25.80
C SER A 138 2.52 -1.30 25.84
N VAL A 139 2.32 -2.34 25.03
CA VAL A 139 1.03 -3.02 24.81
C VAL A 139 0.34 -3.46 26.12
N TYR A 140 1.07 -3.55 27.23
CA TYR A 140 0.58 -3.93 28.55
C TYR A 140 -0.07 -2.79 29.36
N GLU A 141 0.14 -1.51 29.01
CA GLU A 141 -0.46 -0.37 29.74
C GLU A 141 -1.89 -0.04 29.30
N LEU A 142 -2.41 -0.67 28.24
CA LEU A 142 -3.75 -0.41 27.68
C LEU A 142 -4.90 -1.17 28.38
N GLN A 143 -4.64 -2.07 29.34
CA GLN A 143 -5.69 -2.94 29.91
C GLN A 143 -6.33 -2.47 31.22
N VAL A 144 -5.99 -1.30 31.78
CA VAL A 144 -6.53 -0.90 33.10
C VAL A 144 -7.34 0.39 33.02
N LYS A 145 -8.45 0.38 32.28
CA LYS A 145 -9.58 1.28 32.57
C LYS A 145 -10.90 0.55 32.34
N LYS A 146 -11.52 0.13 33.45
CA LYS A 146 -12.86 -0.48 33.52
C LYS A 146 -13.90 0.41 32.81
N PRO A 147 -14.75 -0.13 31.93
CA PRO A 147 -15.97 0.55 31.53
C PRO A 147 -17.05 0.32 32.59
N LEU A 148 -17.57 1.45 33.05
CA LEU A 148 -18.73 1.63 33.91
C LEU A 148 -19.98 1.04 33.23
N GLN A 149 -20.70 0.16 33.93
CA GLN A 149 -22.05 -0.28 33.61
C GLN A 149 -23.02 0.92 33.56
N GLY A 150 -23.86 1.00 32.53
CA GLY A 150 -25.00 1.92 32.53
C GLY A 150 -25.74 2.05 31.19
N ALA A 151 -26.84 1.31 31.07
CA ALA A 151 -28.10 1.62 30.36
C ALA A 151 -28.13 1.85 28.83
N ALA A 152 -28.88 0.97 28.13
CA ALA A 152 -29.88 1.25 27.07
C ALA A 152 -30.19 -0.06 26.31
N GLN A 153 -31.05 -0.95 26.84
CA GLN A 153 -32.47 -1.10 26.51
C GLN A 153 -32.84 -1.03 25.00
N LEU A 154 -33.14 -2.23 24.47
CA LEU A 154 -34.40 -2.59 23.81
C LEU A 154 -34.84 -1.77 22.57
N ALA A 155 -34.48 -2.27 21.38
CA ALA A 155 -35.21 -2.01 20.15
C ALA A 155 -35.64 -3.35 19.53
N SER A 156 -36.92 -3.39 19.18
CA SER A 156 -37.77 -4.54 18.85
C SER A 156 -37.37 -5.28 17.57
N LEU A 157 -37.54 -6.61 17.60
CA LEU A 157 -37.08 -7.63 16.65
C LEU A 157 -38.23 -8.18 15.77
N GLU A 158 -39.21 -7.36 15.37
CA GLU A 158 -40.44 -7.90 14.74
C GLU A 158 -40.77 -7.48 13.30
N ASP A 159 -40.06 -6.55 12.66
CA ASP A 159 -40.48 -6.05 11.33
C ASP A 159 -39.59 -6.41 10.12
N GLU A 160 -38.62 -7.32 10.26
CA GLU A 160 -37.74 -7.74 9.14
C GLU A 160 -38.33 -8.87 8.25
N LYS A 161 -39.50 -9.43 8.57
CA LYS A 161 -40.03 -10.62 7.86
C LYS A 161 -40.73 -10.36 6.52
N LYS A 162 -40.85 -9.13 6.04
CA LYS A 162 -41.57 -8.81 4.77
C LYS A 162 -40.78 -8.05 3.71
N ALA A 163 -39.51 -7.71 3.95
CA ALA A 163 -38.69 -7.08 2.90
C ALA A 163 -38.15 -8.16 1.95
N ILE A 164 -38.90 -8.45 0.88
CA ILE A 164 -38.40 -9.26 -0.24
C ILE A 164 -37.40 -8.41 -1.03
N VAL A 165 -36.12 -8.51 -0.67
CA VAL A 165 -35.01 -7.86 -1.39
C VAL A 165 -34.67 -8.72 -2.62
N PHE A 166 -35.19 -8.34 -3.78
CA PHE A 166 -34.75 -8.92 -5.05
C PHE A 166 -33.42 -8.27 -5.46
N HIS A 167 -32.33 -9.01 -5.30
CA HIS A 167 -31.04 -8.64 -5.87
C HIS A 167 -31.09 -8.87 -7.39
N HIS A 168 -31.28 -7.81 -8.17
CA HIS A 168 -30.99 -7.86 -9.60
C HIS A 168 -29.46 -7.92 -9.77
N VAL A 169 -28.94 -9.13 -9.96
CA VAL A 169 -27.58 -9.35 -10.44
C VAL A 169 -27.60 -9.18 -11.96
N ALA A 170 -27.17 -8.03 -12.44
CA ALA A 170 -26.86 -7.86 -13.86
C ALA A 170 -25.52 -8.54 -14.15
N SER A 171 -25.55 -9.81 -14.53
CA SER A 171 -24.38 -10.50 -15.07
C SER A 171 -24.15 -10.03 -16.51
N SER A 172 -23.23 -9.09 -16.69
CA SER A 172 -22.66 -8.75 -17.98
C SER A 172 -21.60 -9.79 -18.33
N SER A 173 -21.94 -10.76 -19.19
CA SER A 173 -20.94 -11.66 -19.78
C SER A 173 -20.09 -10.90 -20.81
N ILE A 174 -18.80 -11.23 -20.89
CA ILE A 174 -17.80 -10.51 -21.71
C ILE A 174 -18.06 -10.68 -23.23
N GLU A 175 -18.91 -11.65 -23.63
CA GLU A 175 -19.21 -11.93 -25.03
C GLU A 175 -20.20 -10.94 -25.69
N THR A 176 -20.99 -10.19 -24.92
CA THR A 176 -21.99 -9.25 -25.49
C THR A 176 -21.43 -7.86 -25.81
N LEU A 177 -20.19 -7.55 -25.43
CA LEU A 177 -19.61 -6.21 -25.61
C LEU A 177 -19.17 -5.94 -27.06
N ALA A 178 -19.07 -6.97 -27.90
CA ALA A 178 -18.51 -6.83 -29.25
C ALA A 178 -19.52 -6.53 -30.36
N ASN A 179 -20.81 -6.92 -30.23
CA ASN A 179 -21.71 -6.97 -31.40
C ASN A 179 -23.06 -6.24 -31.28
N GLU A 180 -23.51 -5.78 -30.11
CA GLU A 180 -24.77 -5.02 -30.02
C GLU A 180 -24.65 -3.81 -29.08
N PRO A 181 -25.21 -2.64 -29.45
CA PRO A 181 -25.26 -1.49 -28.57
C PRO A 181 -26.19 -1.80 -27.40
N CYS A 182 -25.64 -1.86 -26.18
CA CYS A 182 -26.36 -2.09 -24.94
C CYS A 182 -27.40 -0.97 -24.70
N LEU A 183 -28.63 -1.17 -25.19
CA LEU A 183 -29.80 -0.40 -24.79
C LEU A 183 -30.13 -0.76 -23.34
N LEU A 184 -29.66 0.06 -22.41
CA LEU A 184 -30.14 0.08 -21.02
C LEU A 184 -31.66 0.30 -21.02
N LYS A 185 -32.43 -0.79 -20.95
CA LYS A 185 -33.87 -0.75 -20.69
C LYS A 185 -34.08 -0.36 -19.23
N TYR A 186 -34.29 0.92 -18.98
CA TYR A 186 -34.80 1.40 -17.70
C TYR A 186 -36.30 1.08 -17.63
N THR A 187 -36.67 0.10 -16.81
CA THR A 187 -38.07 -0.07 -16.40
C THR A 187 -38.30 0.78 -15.15
N ALA A 188 -38.94 1.94 -15.33
CA ALA A 188 -39.45 2.73 -14.22
C ALA A 188 -40.76 2.12 -13.74
N TYR A 189 -40.81 1.61 -12.51
CA TYR A 189 -42.05 1.16 -11.88
C TYR A 189 -42.59 2.27 -10.99
N THR A 190 -43.77 2.78 -11.33
CA THR A 190 -44.61 3.52 -10.41
C THR A 190 -45.35 2.52 -9.53
N ALA A 191 -45.39 2.77 -8.21
CA ALA A 191 -46.15 1.94 -7.28
C ALA A 191 -47.64 1.92 -7.67
N SER A 192 -48.18 0.73 -7.96
CA SER A 192 -49.63 0.51 -8.03
C SER A 192 -50.17 0.58 -6.61
N THR A 193 -50.91 1.64 -6.28
CA THR A 193 -51.78 1.66 -5.10
C THR A 193 -53.07 0.95 -5.45
N ASP A 194 -53.07 -0.38 -5.38
CA ASP A 194 -54.31 -1.14 -5.36
C ASP A 194 -54.90 -1.09 -3.94
N HIS A 195 -55.83 -0.14 -3.77
CA HIS A 195 -56.86 -0.18 -2.74
C HIS A 195 -58.21 -0.37 -3.44
N GLN A 196 -58.65 -1.62 -3.60
CA GLN A 196 -59.96 -2.14 -3.17
C GLN A 196 -60.14 -3.62 -3.53
#